data_AF-M0A1T6-F1
#
_entry.id   AF-M0A1T6-F1
#
_cell.length_a   1.000
_cell.length_b   1.000
_cell.length_c   1.000
_cell.angle_alpha   90.00
_cell.angle_beta   90.00
_cell.angle_gamma   90.00
#
_symmetry.space_group_name_H-M   'P 1'
#
loop_
_entity.id
_entity.type
_entity.pdbx_description
1 polymer ?
#
loop_
_entity_poly.entity_id
_entity_poly.type
_entity_poly.pdbx_seq_one_letter_code
_entity_poly.pdbx_strand_id
1 'polypeptide(L)'
;MSHLQRQISLVLGAVFCTVFGLTVVGELLALESGVWTGTGTEMETEDGTPPETTELSPVSVGGTVLVLLGSAAFVLAGVRESVTVGGREVSWWQLMNLGFCVMAVGWIGPLVSTIQTALMPALIPLAVAVATLGFGLVRLGREQPSAIDDSDPFPLEVAMTVLVGGILVIFSIMYVQLFFSLY
;
A
#
# COMPACT_ATOMS: atom_id res chain seq x y z
N MET A 1 -20.77 -5.77 -12.78
CA MET A 1 -20.20 -4.91 -11.73
C MET A 1 -20.86 -3.52 -11.81
N SER A 2 -21.18 -2.83 -10.71
CA SER A 2 -21.70 -1.45 -10.82
C SER A 2 -20.58 -0.50 -11.27
N HIS A 3 -20.88 0.43 -12.18
CA HIS A 3 -19.90 1.36 -12.75
C HIS A 3 -19.11 2.12 -11.68
N LEU A 4 -19.76 2.39 -10.55
CA LEU A 4 -19.24 3.13 -9.41
C LEU A 4 -18.16 2.35 -8.64
N GLN A 5 -18.32 1.03 -8.40
CA GLN A 5 -17.25 0.21 -7.79
C GLN A 5 -16.00 0.16 -8.66
N ARG A 6 -16.19 0.12 -9.97
CA ARG A 6 -15.10 0.04 -10.94
C ARG A 6 -14.29 1.32 -10.94
N GLN A 7 -14.98 2.46 -10.92
CA GLN A 7 -14.36 3.77 -10.77
C GLN A 7 -13.61 3.90 -9.44
N ILE A 8 -14.19 3.47 -8.33
CA ILE A 8 -13.52 3.53 -7.01
C ILE A 8 -12.24 2.70 -6.99
N SER A 9 -12.26 1.46 -7.47
CA SER A 9 -11.05 0.62 -7.50
C SER A 9 -9.96 1.23 -8.38
N LEU A 10 -10.34 1.81 -9.53
CA LEU A 10 -9.41 2.44 -10.45
C LEU A 10 -8.80 3.70 -9.83
N VAL A 11 -9.62 4.54 -9.19
CA VAL A 11 -9.16 5.74 -8.47
C VAL A 11 -8.24 5.36 -7.31
N LEU A 12 -8.60 4.36 -6.49
CA LEU A 12 -7.75 3.87 -5.40
C LEU A 12 -6.40 3.39 -5.94
N GLY A 13 -6.43 2.53 -6.97
CA GLY A 13 -5.23 1.98 -7.60
C GLY A 13 -4.35 3.09 -8.17
N ALA A 14 -4.92 4.07 -8.87
CA ALA A 14 -4.20 5.21 -9.42
C ALA A 14 -3.58 6.08 -8.32
N VAL A 15 -4.32 6.36 -7.24
CA VAL A 15 -3.80 7.13 -6.10
C VAL A 15 -2.64 6.38 -5.43
N PHE A 16 -2.79 5.09 -5.13
CA PHE A 16 -1.71 4.32 -4.53
C PHE A 16 -0.49 4.19 -5.46
N CYS A 17 -0.70 3.88 -6.74
CA CYS A 17 0.39 3.85 -7.71
C CYS A 17 1.10 5.20 -7.82
N THR A 18 0.38 6.33 -7.72
CA THR A 18 0.99 7.65 -7.76
C THR A 18 1.77 7.94 -6.49
N VAL A 19 1.16 7.74 -5.32
CA VAL A 19 1.81 7.99 -4.02
C VAL A 19 3.05 7.11 -3.88
N PHE A 20 2.92 5.80 -4.03
CA PHE A 20 4.04 4.89 -3.87
C PHE A 20 5.01 4.92 -5.04
N GLY A 21 4.53 5.07 -6.27
CA GLY A 21 5.40 5.17 -7.45
C GLY A 21 6.29 6.41 -7.38
N LEU A 22 5.77 7.56 -6.95
CA LEU A 22 6.60 8.75 -6.71
C LEU A 22 7.62 8.52 -5.59
N THR A 23 7.24 7.82 -4.51
CA THR A 23 8.17 7.47 -3.43
C THR A 23 9.31 6.57 -3.93
N VAL A 24 9.00 5.51 -4.68
CA VAL A 24 10.02 4.59 -5.22
C VAL A 24 10.94 5.29 -6.22
N VAL A 25 10.38 6.12 -7.11
CA VAL A 25 11.17 6.91 -8.05
C VAL A 25 12.05 7.91 -7.30
N GLY A 26 11.54 8.53 -6.23
CA GLY A 26 12.32 9.41 -5.35
C GLY A 26 13.52 8.69 -4.72
N GLU A 27 13.31 7.50 -4.15
CA GLU A 27 14.40 6.69 -3.58
C GLU A 27 15.42 6.25 -4.63
N LEU A 28 14.97 5.76 -5.80
CA LEU A 28 15.85 5.37 -6.89
C LEU A 28 16.70 6.55 -7.39
N LEU A 29 16.09 7.73 -7.54
CA LEU A 29 16.82 8.93 -7.94
C LEU A 29 17.80 9.39 -6.86
N ALA A 30 17.46 9.27 -5.58
CA ALA A 30 18.37 9.58 -4.47
C ALA A 30 19.57 8.61 -4.45
N LEU A 31 19.34 7.32 -4.69
CA LEU A 31 20.39 6.31 -4.81
C LEU A 31 21.31 6.55 -6.02
N GLU A 32 20.74 6.84 -7.19
CA GLU A 32 21.53 7.06 -8.42
C GLU A 32 22.29 8.38 -8.41
N SER A 33 21.74 9.43 -7.80
CA SER A 33 22.40 10.74 -7.76
C SER A 33 23.49 10.83 -6.69
N GLY A 34 23.59 9.85 -5.78
CA GLY A 34 24.45 9.95 -4.59
C GLY A 34 24.07 11.10 -3.65
N VAL A 35 23.01 11.85 -3.98
CA VAL A 35 22.40 12.86 -3.15
C VAL A 35 21.47 12.09 -2.23
N TRP A 36 22.04 11.68 -1.09
CA TRP A 36 21.23 11.33 0.05
C TRP A 36 20.28 12.50 0.30
N THR A 37 19.00 12.33 -0.02
CA THR A 37 17.94 13.26 0.40
C THR A 37 17.65 13.03 1.88
N GLY A 38 18.70 13.04 2.70
CA GLY A 38 18.59 13.38 4.10
C GLY A 38 18.35 14.87 4.12
N THR A 39 17.13 15.28 4.45
CA THR A 39 16.89 16.68 4.80
C THR A 39 17.65 16.99 6.09
N GLY A 40 18.89 17.42 5.92
CA GLY A 40 19.66 18.28 6.82
C GLY A 40 19.53 17.98 8.31
N THR A 41 20.37 17.08 8.80
CA THR A 41 21.32 17.52 9.82
C THR A 41 22.68 16.99 9.41
N GLU A 42 23.46 17.85 8.75
CA GLU A 42 24.91 17.68 8.68
C GLU A 42 25.42 17.59 10.12
N MET A 43 25.59 16.37 10.62
CA MET A 43 26.70 16.09 11.51
C MET A 43 27.75 15.43 10.62
N GLU A 44 28.70 16.24 10.16
CA GLU A 44 30.05 15.73 9.91
C GLU A 44 30.44 14.91 11.14
N THR A 45 30.58 13.59 11.00
CA THR A 45 31.36 12.84 11.96
C THR A 45 32.79 13.36 11.84
N GLU A 46 33.31 13.86 12.95
CA GLU A 46 34.64 14.47 13.15
C GLU A 46 35.82 13.55 12.72
N ASP A 47 35.56 12.33 12.24
CA ASP A 47 36.53 11.26 12.01
C ASP A 47 36.78 10.90 10.53
N GLY A 48 36.15 11.57 9.55
CA GLY A 48 36.50 11.41 8.13
C GLY A 48 36.24 10.02 7.53
N THR A 49 35.48 9.17 8.21
CA THR A 49 34.99 7.89 7.68
C THR A 49 33.84 8.16 6.69
N PRO A 50 33.85 7.59 5.47
CA PRO A 50 32.72 7.73 4.56
C PRO A 50 31.43 7.25 5.26
N PRO A 51 30.28 7.93 5.06
CA PRO A 51 29.03 7.50 5.66
C PRO A 51 28.79 6.06 5.24
N GLU A 52 28.61 5.17 6.22
CA GLU A 52 28.22 3.79 5.94
C GLU A 52 27.05 3.84 4.98
N THR A 53 27.24 3.29 3.78
CA THR A 53 26.17 3.03 2.84
C THR A 53 25.17 2.19 3.60
N THR A 54 24.12 2.82 4.12
CA THR A 54 23.11 2.17 4.93
C THR A 54 22.37 1.28 3.96
N GLU A 55 22.82 0.02 3.87
CA GLU A 55 22.24 -0.97 2.98
C GLU A 55 20.74 -0.99 3.24
N LEU A 56 19.95 -0.64 2.23
CA LEU A 56 18.50 -0.71 2.28
C LEU A 56 18.14 -2.08 2.85
N SER A 57 17.59 -2.09 4.06
CA SER A 57 17.21 -3.33 4.73
C SER A 57 16.35 -4.13 3.75
N PRO A 58 16.69 -5.41 3.45
CA PRO A 58 15.94 -6.24 2.49
C PRO A 58 14.44 -6.28 2.76
N VAL A 59 14.07 -6.05 4.03
CA VAL A 59 12.70 -5.97 4.53
C VAL A 59 11.95 -4.73 4.00
N SER A 60 12.64 -3.61 3.78
CA SER A 60 12.05 -2.39 3.18
C SER A 60 11.79 -2.56 1.68
N VAL A 61 12.77 -3.11 0.94
CA VAL A 61 12.66 -3.36 -0.51
C VAL A 61 11.55 -4.36 -0.80
N GLY A 62 11.46 -5.44 -0.02
CA GLY A 62 10.37 -6.42 -0.13
C GLY A 62 9.00 -5.81 0.16
N GLY A 63 8.91 -4.93 1.17
CA GLY A 63 7.68 -4.20 1.50
C GLY A 63 7.21 -3.31 0.36
N THR A 64 8.12 -2.52 -0.22
CA THR A 64 7.83 -1.63 -1.34
C THR A 64 7.32 -2.37 -2.57
N VAL A 65 7.95 -3.50 -2.94
CA VAL A 65 7.50 -4.34 -4.07
C VAL A 65 6.09 -4.87 -3.83
N LEU A 66 5.79 -5.34 -2.60
CA LEU A 66 4.45 -5.81 -2.25
C LEU A 66 3.42 -4.68 -2.34
N VAL A 67 3.73 -3.49 -1.84
CA VAL A 67 2.81 -2.34 -1.95
C VAL A 67 2.52 -1.98 -3.40
N LEU A 68 3.53 -1.99 -4.28
CA LEU A 68 3.34 -1.77 -5.71
C LEU A 68 2.49 -2.86 -6.36
N LEU A 69 2.72 -4.14 -6.01
CA LEU A 69 1.90 -5.26 -6.49
C LEU A 69 0.45 -5.14 -6.02
N GLY A 70 0.21 -4.76 -4.77
CA GLY A 70 -1.13 -4.51 -4.25
C GLY A 70 -1.81 -3.34 -4.98
N SER A 71 -1.08 -2.26 -5.24
CA SER A 71 -1.56 -1.11 -6.02
C SER A 71 -1.95 -1.52 -7.45
N ALA A 72 -1.11 -2.31 -8.12
CA ALA A 72 -1.38 -2.84 -9.44
C ALA A 72 -2.62 -3.76 -9.46
N ALA A 73 -2.85 -4.54 -8.40
CA ALA A 73 -4.04 -5.37 -8.28
C ALA A 73 -5.34 -4.53 -8.25
N PHE A 74 -5.34 -3.36 -7.60
CA PHE A 74 -6.48 -2.43 -7.63
C PHE A 74 -6.74 -1.84 -9.03
N VAL A 75 -5.67 -1.48 -9.74
CA VAL A 75 -5.77 -1.00 -11.13
C VAL A 75 -6.34 -2.11 -12.02
N LEU A 76 -5.82 -3.33 -11.90
CA LEU A 76 -6.30 -4.48 -12.66
C LEU A 76 -7.77 -4.79 -12.36
N ALA A 77 -8.18 -4.75 -11.09
CA ALA A 77 -9.57 -4.93 -10.67
C ALA A 77 -10.49 -3.81 -11.18
N GLY A 78 -9.98 -2.58 -11.36
CA GLY A 78 -10.72 -1.47 -11.95
C GLY A 78 -10.82 -1.54 -13.48
N VAL A 79 -9.84 -2.14 -14.16
CA VAL A 79 -9.82 -2.22 -15.62
C VAL A 79 -10.53 -3.46 -16.14
N ARG A 80 -10.36 -4.61 -15.47
CA ARG A 80 -10.87 -5.91 -15.91
C ARG A 80 -11.85 -6.52 -14.91
N GLU A 81 -12.89 -7.16 -15.45
CA GLU A 81 -13.92 -7.84 -14.66
C GLU A 81 -13.47 -9.22 -14.16
N SER A 82 -12.57 -9.88 -14.90
CA SER A 82 -11.87 -11.09 -14.48
C SER A 82 -10.50 -11.20 -15.15
N VAL A 83 -9.59 -11.95 -14.53
CA VAL A 83 -8.27 -12.30 -15.07
C VAL A 83 -8.06 -13.80 -14.95
N THR A 84 -7.70 -14.45 -16.05
CA THR A 84 -7.35 -15.88 -16.04
C THR A 84 -5.89 -16.05 -15.62
N VAL A 85 -5.66 -16.70 -14.49
CA VAL A 85 -4.33 -17.02 -13.96
C VAL A 85 -4.21 -18.53 -13.82
N GLY A 86 -3.29 -19.15 -14.57
CA GLY A 86 -3.06 -20.60 -14.49
C GLY A 86 -4.28 -21.46 -14.83
N GLY A 87 -5.14 -20.98 -15.75
CA GLY A 87 -6.38 -21.67 -16.12
C GLY A 87 -7.54 -21.49 -15.14
N ARG A 88 -7.37 -20.71 -14.07
CA ARG A 88 -8.45 -20.30 -13.16
C ARG A 88 -8.86 -18.86 -13.44
N GLU A 89 -10.16 -18.59 -13.50
CA GLU A 89 -10.67 -17.23 -13.55
C GLU A 89 -10.68 -16.62 -12.15
N VAL A 90 -9.95 -15.51 -12.00
CA VAL A 90 -9.94 -14.70 -10.79
C VAL A 90 -10.84 -13.50 -11.04
N SER A 91 -11.89 -13.34 -10.25
CA SER A 91 -12.83 -12.22 -10.41
C SER A 91 -12.21 -10.90 -9.94
N TRP A 92 -12.71 -9.78 -10.46
CA TRP A 92 -12.31 -8.44 -10.01
C TRP A 92 -12.40 -8.28 -8.48
N TRP A 93 -13.41 -8.89 -7.86
CA TRP A 93 -13.61 -8.87 -6.41
C TRP A 93 -12.45 -9.53 -5.68
N GLN A 94 -12.02 -10.70 -6.15
CA GLN A 94 -10.87 -11.40 -5.61
C GLN A 94 -9.58 -10.62 -5.84
N LEU A 95 -9.41 -10.01 -7.01
CA LEU A 95 -8.24 -9.16 -7.31
C LEU A 95 -8.17 -7.94 -6.39
N MET A 96 -9.29 -7.25 -6.16
CA MET A 96 -9.37 -6.10 -5.27
C MET A 96 -9.03 -6.48 -3.82
N ASN A 97 -9.58 -7.58 -3.31
CA ASN A 97 -9.29 -8.05 -1.96
C ASN A 97 -7.87 -8.60 -1.80
N LEU A 98 -7.33 -9.22 -2.84
CA LEU A 98 -5.91 -9.56 -2.92
C LEU A 98 -5.05 -8.31 -2.84
N GLY A 99 -5.42 -7.23 -3.54
CA GLY A 99 -4.76 -5.93 -3.44
C GLY A 99 -4.66 -5.40 -2.01
N PHE A 100 -5.76 -5.44 -1.25
CA PHE A 100 -5.78 -5.06 0.17
C PHE A 100 -4.83 -5.93 1.01
N CYS A 101 -4.86 -7.25 0.83
CA CYS A 101 -3.97 -8.16 1.56
C CYS A 101 -2.50 -7.90 1.25
N VAL A 102 -2.15 -7.81 -0.03
CA VAL A 102 -0.75 -7.65 -0.47
C VAL A 102 -0.20 -6.30 -0.02
N MET A 103 -0.97 -5.22 -0.11
CA MET A 103 -0.58 -3.91 0.44
C MET A 103 -0.35 -3.98 1.95
N ALA A 104 -1.27 -4.58 2.70
CA ALA A 104 -1.16 -4.69 4.15
C ALA A 104 0.10 -5.46 4.59
N VAL A 105 0.44 -6.54 3.88
CA VAL A 105 1.69 -7.29 4.12
C VAL A 105 2.91 -6.45 3.78
N GLY A 106 2.86 -5.66 2.70
CA GLY A 106 3.94 -4.76 2.30
C GLY A 106 4.30 -3.72 3.37
N TRP A 107 3.36 -3.34 4.23
CA TRP A 107 3.62 -2.42 5.34
C TRP A 107 4.24 -3.07 6.57
N ILE A 108 4.14 -4.39 6.74
CA ILE A 108 4.60 -5.07 7.96
C ILE A 108 6.10 -4.86 8.17
N GLY A 109 6.91 -5.03 7.13
CA GLY A 109 8.37 -4.93 7.23
C GLY A 109 8.85 -3.57 7.77
N PRO A 110 8.48 -2.47 7.10
CA PRO A 110 8.76 -1.12 7.56
C PRO A 110 8.20 -0.81 8.95
N LEU A 111 6.97 -1.25 9.26
CA LEU A 111 6.38 -1.05 10.57
C LEU A 111 7.13 -1.78 11.69
N VAL A 112 7.63 -2.99 11.43
CA VAL A 112 8.49 -3.72 12.36
C VAL A 112 9.77 -2.93 12.62
N SER A 113 10.36 -2.30 11.61
CA SER A 113 11.51 -1.41 11.79
C SER A 113 11.16 -0.18 12.64
N THR A 114 10.02 0.48 12.37
CA THR A 114 9.59 1.63 13.18
C THR A 114 9.26 1.25 14.63
N ILE A 115 8.72 0.05 14.88
CA ILE A 115 8.45 -0.47 16.23
C ILE A 115 9.73 -0.58 17.06
N GLN A 116 10.84 -0.97 16.43
CA GLN A 116 12.13 -1.07 17.11
C GLN A 116 12.63 0.31 17.57
N THR A 117 12.33 1.36 16.81
CA THR A 117 12.78 2.74 17.09
C THR A 117 11.82 3.51 17.98
N ALA A 118 10.51 3.41 17.74
CA ALA A 118 9.46 4.15 18.44
C ALA A 118 8.14 3.37 18.47
N LEU A 119 7.93 2.61 19.55
CA LEU A 119 6.77 1.71 19.71
C LEU A 119 5.42 2.45 19.61
N MET A 120 5.21 3.52 20.39
CA MET A 120 3.92 4.20 20.51
C MET A 120 3.35 4.72 19.17
N PRO A 121 4.10 5.47 18.34
CA PRO A 121 3.59 5.92 17.04
C PRO A 121 3.41 4.79 16.02
N ALA A 122 4.14 3.67 16.16
CA ALA A 122 4.05 2.54 15.23
C ALA A 122 2.86 1.60 15.49
N LEU A 123 2.26 1.63 16.69
CA LEU A 123 1.11 0.77 17.03
C LEU A 123 -0.14 1.07 16.20
N ILE A 124 -0.42 2.36 15.91
CA ILE A 124 -1.62 2.74 15.17
C ILE A 124 -1.56 2.26 13.72
N PRO A 125 -0.48 2.53 12.95
CA PRO A 125 -0.37 2.00 11.59
C PRO A 125 -0.30 0.47 11.54
N LEU A 126 0.30 -0.18 12.54
CA LEU A 126 0.27 -1.64 12.67
C LEU A 126 -1.15 -2.18 12.83
N ALA A 127 -1.94 -1.58 13.72
CA ALA A 127 -3.34 -1.97 13.91
C ALA A 127 -4.15 -1.81 12.60
N VAL A 128 -3.89 -0.75 11.84
CA VAL A 128 -4.53 -0.51 10.53
C VAL A 128 -4.09 -1.54 9.48
N ALA A 129 -2.80 -1.87 9.42
CA ALA A 129 -2.30 -2.92 8.53
C ALA A 129 -2.96 -4.26 8.84
N VAL A 130 -3.03 -4.65 10.13
CA VAL A 130 -3.68 -5.89 10.56
C VAL A 130 -5.18 -5.88 10.26
N ALA A 131 -5.88 -4.77 10.51
CA ALA A 131 -7.30 -4.64 10.21
C ALA A 131 -7.57 -4.73 8.69
N THR A 132 -6.71 -4.13 7.87
CA THR A 132 -6.80 -4.18 6.41
C THR A 132 -6.56 -5.59 5.89
N LEU A 133 -5.56 -6.28 6.42
CA LEU A 133 -5.29 -7.68 6.07
C LEU A 133 -6.49 -8.56 6.44
N GLY A 134 -7.03 -8.40 7.66
CA GLY A 134 -8.22 -9.11 8.10
C GLY A 134 -9.43 -8.84 7.21
N PHE A 135 -9.65 -7.58 6.83
CA PHE A 135 -10.70 -7.17 5.92
C PHE A 135 -10.57 -7.84 4.54
N GLY A 136 -9.38 -7.80 3.95
CA GLY A 136 -9.10 -8.44 2.66
C GLY A 136 -9.29 -9.96 2.72
N LEU A 137 -8.78 -10.62 3.76
CA LEU A 137 -8.91 -12.07 3.95
C LEU A 137 -10.37 -12.50 4.15
N VAL A 138 -11.13 -11.79 4.99
CA VAL A 138 -12.56 -12.09 5.21
C VAL A 138 -13.35 -11.94 3.91
N ARG A 139 -13.03 -10.95 3.07
CA ARG A 139 -13.71 -10.75 1.80
C ARG A 139 -13.23 -11.70 0.69
N LEU A 140 -11.99 -12.19 0.72
CA LEU A 140 -11.51 -13.23 -0.18
C LEU A 140 -12.27 -14.56 0.01
N GLY A 141 -12.64 -14.87 1.26
CA GLY A 141 -13.43 -16.06 1.59
C GLY A 141 -14.93 -15.93 1.31
N ARG A 142 -15.41 -14.75 0.89
CA ARG A 142 -16.81 -14.51 0.55
C ARG A 142 -17.00 -14.54 -0.97
N GLU A 143 -18.12 -15.12 -1.38
CA GLU A 143 -18.54 -15.05 -2.78
C GLU A 143 -18.77 -13.60 -3.19
N GLN A 144 -18.57 -13.32 -4.48
CA GLN A 144 -18.86 -12.01 -5.05
C GLN A 144 -20.34 -11.69 -4.78
N PRO A 145 -20.68 -10.46 -4.33
CA PRO A 145 -22.06 -10.04 -4.18
C PRO A 145 -22.81 -10.24 -5.50
N SER A 146 -23.78 -11.16 -5.52
CA SER A 146 -24.41 -11.68 -6.75
C SER A 146 -25.46 -10.75 -7.35
N ALA A 147 -25.91 -9.75 -6.59
CA ALA A 147 -26.63 -8.60 -7.10
C ALA A 147 -26.42 -7.49 -6.09
N ILE A 148 -25.67 -6.46 -6.48
CA ILE A 148 -25.91 -5.15 -5.89
C ILE A 148 -27.32 -4.82 -6.35
N ASP A 149 -28.26 -4.75 -5.42
CA ASP A 149 -29.61 -4.31 -5.72
C ASP A 149 -29.49 -2.92 -6.36
N ASP A 150 -29.73 -2.83 -7.68
CA ASP A 150 -29.57 -1.59 -8.46
C ASP A 150 -30.50 -0.46 -7.95
N SER A 151 -31.39 -0.78 -7.00
CA SER A 151 -32.22 0.18 -6.27
C SER A 151 -31.49 0.93 -5.14
N ASP A 152 -30.33 0.45 -4.67
CA ASP A 152 -29.54 1.12 -3.64
C ASP A 152 -28.45 2.02 -4.27
N PRO A 153 -28.58 3.35 -4.21
CA PRO A 153 -27.60 4.27 -4.80
C PRO A 153 -26.23 4.18 -4.11
N PHE A 154 -26.13 3.64 -2.88
CA PHE A 154 -24.87 3.48 -2.19
C PHE A 154 -24.81 2.19 -1.35
N PRO A 155 -24.54 1.04 -2.01
CA PRO A 155 -24.53 -0.25 -1.37
C PRO A 155 -23.49 -0.28 -0.25
N LEU A 156 -23.81 -0.93 0.86
CA LEU A 156 -22.93 -1.02 2.05
C LEU A 156 -21.51 -1.50 1.70
N GLU A 157 -21.38 -2.41 0.73
CA GLU A 157 -20.11 -2.94 0.27
C GLU A 157 -19.24 -1.90 -0.45
N VAL A 158 -19.88 -0.98 -1.16
CA VAL A 158 -19.23 0.18 -1.78
C VAL A 158 -18.78 1.14 -0.68
N ALA A 159 -19.68 1.49 0.24
CA ALA A 159 -19.40 2.34 1.39
C ALA A 159 -18.18 1.86 2.18
N MET A 160 -18.15 0.56 2.48
CA MET A 160 -17.07 -0.06 3.24
C MET A 160 -15.75 -0.05 2.45
N THR A 161 -15.80 -0.25 1.13
CA THR A 161 -14.59 -0.18 0.28
C THR A 161 -14.05 1.24 0.20
N VAL A 162 -14.92 2.25 0.08
CA VAL A 162 -14.54 3.67 0.08
C VAL A 162 -13.95 4.06 1.43
N LEU A 163 -14.59 3.64 2.53
CA LEU A 163 -14.13 3.96 3.88
C LEU A 163 -12.78 3.33 4.17
N VAL A 164 -12.63 2.03 3.93
CA VAL A 164 -11.36 1.32 4.13
C VAL A 164 -10.28 1.84 3.17
N GLY A 165 -10.64 2.08 1.91
CA GLY A 165 -9.74 2.66 0.92
C GLY A 165 -9.27 4.07 1.28
N GLY A 166 -10.16 4.93 1.78
CA GLY A 166 -9.84 6.27 2.24
C GLY A 166 -8.93 6.25 3.47
N ILE A 167 -9.20 5.39 4.45
CA ILE A 167 -8.31 5.17 5.60
C ILE A 167 -6.92 4.75 5.09
N LEU A 168 -6.85 3.80 4.16
CA LEU A 168 -5.58 3.36 3.60
C LEU A 168 -4.83 4.46 2.86
N VAL A 169 -5.51 5.33 2.12
CA VAL A 169 -4.86 6.48 1.47
C VAL A 169 -4.24 7.42 2.51
N ILE A 170 -5.00 7.76 3.56
CA ILE A 170 -4.49 8.62 4.64
C ILE A 170 -3.27 7.97 5.30
N PHE A 171 -3.36 6.69 5.64
CA PHE A 171 -2.23 5.96 6.23
C PHE A 171 -1.06 5.79 5.27
N SER A 172 -1.29 5.67 3.97
CA SER A 172 -0.22 5.64 2.95
C SER A 172 0.53 6.96 2.92
N ILE A 173 -0.19 8.09 2.97
CA ILE A 173 0.41 9.42 3.01
C ILE A 173 1.20 9.61 4.31
N MET A 174 0.61 9.25 5.46
CA MET A 174 1.31 9.29 6.75
C MET A 174 2.53 8.36 6.76
N TYR A 175 2.43 7.19 6.15
CA TYR A 175 3.51 6.23 6.02
C TYR A 175 4.67 6.81 5.23
N VAL A 176 4.39 7.40 4.07
CA VAL A 176 5.40 8.10 3.26
C VAL A 176 6.03 9.24 4.06
N GLN A 177 5.24 10.04 4.77
CA GLN A 177 5.75 11.12 5.62
C GLN A 177 6.62 10.62 6.78
N LEU A 178 6.22 9.55 7.46
CA LEU A 178 6.99 8.94 8.55
C LEU A 178 8.31 8.38 8.04
N PHE A 179 8.30 7.71 6.90
CA PHE A 179 9.50 7.13 6.31
C PHE A 179 10.50 8.22 5.88
N PHE A 180 10.02 9.29 5.23
CA PHE A 180 10.85 10.45 4.86
C PHE A 180 11.20 11.38 6.03
N SER A 181 10.54 11.28 7.18
CA SER A 181 10.86 12.08 8.36
C SER A 181 11.82 11.35 9.32
N LEU A 182 12.02 10.04 9.14
CA LEU A 182 12.94 9.22 9.93
C LEU A 182 14.34 9.09 9.29
N TYR A 183 14.52 9.57 8.07
CA TYR A 183 15.78 9.66 7.33
C TYR A 183 16.00 11.08 6.82
#